data_AF-A0A7J2U267-F1
#
_entry.id   AF-A0A7J2U267-F1
#
_cell.length_a   1.000
_cell.length_b   1.000
_cell.length_c   1.000
_cell.angle_alpha   90.00
_cell.angle_beta   90.00
_cell.angle_gamma   90.00
#
_symmetry.space_group_name_H-M   'P 1'
#
loop_
_entity.id
_entity.type
_entity.pdbx_description
1 polymer ?
#
loop_
_entity_poly.entity_id
_entity_poly.type
_entity_poly.pdbx_seq_one_letter_code
_entity_poly.pdbx_strand_id
1 'polypeptide(L)'
;MSVTVSIKVRKELVELADKMIKLGLAKSKSHAFNIMIERGLKEVLKEVEFWENIYRDVEELKRQNFVLRHGDLNKLLVEDRAL
;
A
#
# COMPACT_ATOMS: atom_id res chain seq x y z
N MET A 1 -15.39 -16.12 -0.98
CA MET A 1 -15.70 -16.33 0.45
C MET A 1 -15.61 -14.99 1.16
N SER A 2 -16.52 -14.66 2.07
CA SER A 2 -16.45 -13.44 2.89
C SER A 2 -16.03 -13.79 4.31
N VAL A 3 -15.01 -13.11 4.84
CA VAL A 3 -14.55 -13.26 6.23
C VAL A 3 -15.12 -12.12 7.06
N THR A 4 -15.66 -12.43 8.24
CA THR A 4 -16.14 -11.40 9.16
C THR A 4 -14.99 -10.93 10.04
N VAL A 5 -14.77 -9.62 10.08
CA VAL A 5 -13.74 -8.98 10.89
C VAL A 5 -14.36 -7.90 11.77
N SER A 6 -13.85 -7.74 12.98
CA SER A 6 -14.16 -6.61 13.84
C SER A 6 -13.08 -5.54 13.65
N ILE A 7 -13.48 -4.34 13.24
CA ILE A 7 -12.56 -3.22 12.97
C ILE A 7 -12.91 -2.03 13.85
N LYS A 8 -11.88 -1.37 14.39
CA LYS A 8 -12.02 -0.05 15.03
C LYS A 8 -11.83 1.02 13.97
N VAL A 9 -12.79 1.92 13.86
CA VAL A 9 -12.78 3.01 12.87
C VAL A 9 -13.12 4.35 13.52
N ARG A 10 -12.71 5.44 12.88
CA ARG A 10 -13.11 6.79 13.28
C ARG A 10 -14.62 6.96 13.16
N LYS A 11 -15.22 7.74 14.06
CA LYS A 11 -16.67 8.00 14.09
C LYS A 11 -17.21 8.55 12.76
N GLU A 12 -16.44 9.43 12.13
CA GLU A 12 -16.76 10.03 10.82
C GLU A 12 -17.02 8.98 9.72
N LEU A 13 -16.27 7.87 9.73
CA LEU A 13 -16.47 6.79 8.74
C LEU A 13 -17.77 6.02 9.00
N VAL A 14 -18.18 5.90 10.26
CA VAL A 14 -19.47 5.30 10.63
C VAL A 14 -20.63 6.20 10.17
N GLU A 15 -20.50 7.50 10.37
CA GLU A 15 -21.50 8.49 9.93
C GLU A 15 -21.61 8.53 8.39
N LEU A 16 -20.49 8.42 7.69
CA LEU A 16 -20.47 8.29 6.23
C LEU A 16 -21.16 7.00 5.78
N ALA A 17 -20.85 5.86 6.42
CA ALA A 17 -21.54 4.59 6.14
C ALA A 17 -23.04 4.70 6.35
N ASP A 18 -23.50 5.40 7.40
CA ASP A 18 -24.93 5.64 7.64
C ASP A 18 -25.57 6.50 6.55
N LYS A 19 -24.88 7.54 6.07
CA LYS A 19 -25.35 8.34 4.93
C LYS A 19 -25.45 7.49 3.66
N MET A 20 -24.48 6.61 3.41
CA MET A 20 -24.52 5.72 2.25
C MET A 20 -25.72 4.76 2.29
N ILE A 21 -26.08 4.25 3.47
CA ILE A 21 -27.28 3.41 3.64
C ILE A 21 -28.55 4.25 3.39
N LYS A 22 -28.65 5.44 3.99
CA LYS A 22 -29.81 6.33 3.81
C LYS A 22 -30.05 6.71 2.34
N LEU A 23 -28.98 6.87 1.57
CA LEU A 23 -29.04 7.19 0.14
C LEU A 23 -29.22 5.95 -0.76
N GLY A 24 -29.34 4.75 -0.19
CA GLY A 24 -29.50 3.50 -0.96
C GLY A 24 -28.23 3.04 -1.67
N LEU A 25 -27.07 3.64 -1.37
CA LEU A 25 -25.78 3.27 -1.95
C LEU A 25 -25.21 1.99 -1.32
N ALA A 26 -25.66 1.63 -0.12
CA ALA A 26 -25.23 0.42 0.58
C ALA A 26 -26.41 -0.27 1.27
N LYS A 27 -26.31 -1.60 1.40
CA LYS A 27 -27.34 -2.45 2.03
C LYS A 27 -27.17 -2.56 3.55
N SER A 28 -25.98 -2.29 4.06
CA SER A 28 -25.60 -2.37 5.48
C SER A 28 -24.32 -1.58 5.72
N LYS A 29 -23.95 -1.37 7.00
CA LYS A 29 -22.69 -0.70 7.36
C LYS A 29 -21.49 -1.47 6.79
N SER A 30 -21.46 -2.80 6.93
CA SER A 30 -20.39 -3.64 6.38
C SER A 30 -20.29 -3.52 4.85
N HIS A 31 -21.42 -3.48 4.15
CA HIS A 31 -21.41 -3.26 2.70
C HIS A 31 -20.86 -1.87 2.35
N ALA A 32 -21.22 -0.83 3.09
CA ALA A 32 -20.67 0.52 2.89
C ALA A 32 -19.15 0.56 3.13
N PHE A 33 -18.67 -0.09 4.19
CA PHE A 33 -17.22 -0.20 4.46
C PHE A 33 -16.49 -0.94 3.35
N ASN A 34 -17.04 -2.05 2.85
CA ASN A 34 -16.43 -2.77 1.75
C ASN A 34 -16.33 -1.90 0.49
N ILE A 35 -17.39 -1.15 0.13
CA ILE A 35 -17.35 -0.20 -1.00
C ILE A 35 -16.27 0.86 -0.80
N MET A 36 -16.15 1.42 0.42
CA MET A 36 -15.11 2.41 0.73
C MET A 36 -13.71 1.83 0.59
N ILE A 37 -13.48 0.61 1.09
CA ILE A 37 -12.19 -0.09 1.03
C ILE A 37 -11.84 -0.42 -0.42
N GLU A 38 -12.77 -0.98 -1.19
CA GLU A 38 -12.56 -1.35 -2.60
C GLU A 38 -12.15 -0.14 -3.45
N ARG A 39 -12.71 1.03 -3.19
CA ARG A 39 -12.34 2.27 -3.88
C ARG A 39 -10.89 2.69 -3.61
N GLY A 40 -10.39 2.48 -2.39
CA GLY A 40 -9.00 2.80 -2.02
C GLY A 40 -8.00 1.68 -2.32
N LEU A 41 -8.48 0.48 -2.62
CA LEU A 41 -7.65 -0.74 -2.69
C LEU A 41 -6.53 -0.63 -3.73
N LYS A 42 -6.80 0.02 -4.87
CA LYS A 42 -5.82 0.11 -5.98
C LYS A 42 -4.53 0.83 -5.56
N GLU A 43 -4.64 1.88 -4.76
CA GLU A 43 -3.48 2.65 -4.31
C GLU A 43 -2.68 1.85 -3.27
N VAL A 44 -3.37 1.21 -2.34
CA VAL A 44 -2.77 0.35 -1.32
C VAL A 44 -2.02 -0.83 -1.95
N LEU A 45 -2.60 -1.47 -2.98
CA LEU A 45 -1.94 -2.58 -3.68
C LEU A 45 -0.64 -2.16 -4.35
N LYS A 46 -0.62 -0.99 -5.01
CA LYS A 46 0.59 -0.45 -5.63
C LYS A 46 1.70 -0.18 -4.62
N GLU A 47 1.34 0.36 -3.46
CA GLU A 47 2.30 0.64 -2.40
C GLU A 47 2.90 -0.65 -1.83
N VAL A 48 2.07 -1.68 -1.60
CA VAL A 48 2.54 -2.99 -1.14
C VAL A 48 3.48 -3.62 -2.17
N GLU A 49 3.09 -3.66 -3.45
CA GLU A 49 3.92 -4.23 -4.54
C GLU A 49 5.26 -3.49 -4.65
N PHE A 50 5.26 -2.16 -4.54
CA PHE A 50 6.48 -1.37 -4.51
C PHE A 50 7.41 -1.81 -3.37
N TRP A 51 6.89 -1.93 -2.15
CA TRP A 51 7.70 -2.35 -1.00
C TRP A 51 8.19 -3.79 -1.14
N GLU A 52 7.37 -4.72 -1.63
CA GLU A 52 7.78 -6.10 -1.90
C GLU A 52 8.96 -6.17 -2.88
N ASN A 53 8.95 -5.33 -3.91
CA ASN A 53 10.07 -5.23 -4.86
C ASN A 53 11.33 -4.66 -4.19
N ILE A 54 11.20 -3.57 -3.42
CA ILE A 54 12.34 -3.00 -2.68
C ILE A 54 12.97 -4.03 -1.73
N TYR A 55 12.17 -4.78 -0.98
CA TYR A 55 12.71 -5.81 -0.09
C TYR A 55 13.41 -6.93 -0.85
N ARG A 56 12.91 -7.30 -2.04
CA ARG A 56 13.56 -8.29 -2.91
C ARG A 56 14.90 -7.79 -3.40
N ASP A 57 14.96 -6.57 -3.90
CA ASP A 57 16.19 -5.96 -4.44
C ASP A 57 17.26 -5.85 -3.34
N VAL A 58 16.86 -5.42 -2.13
CA VAL A 58 17.77 -5.37 -0.98
C VAL A 58 18.31 -6.75 -0.63
N GLU A 59 17.48 -7.79 -0.69
CA GLU A 59 17.90 -9.16 -0.40
C GLU A 59 18.85 -9.70 -1.47
N GLU A 60 18.64 -9.37 -2.75
CA GLU A 60 19.56 -9.71 -3.83
C GLU A 60 20.92 -9.02 -3.65
N LEU A 61 20.93 -7.72 -3.33
CA LEU A 61 22.16 -6.96 -3.06
C LEU A 61 22.94 -7.54 -1.87
N LYS A 62 22.24 -7.94 -0.80
CA LYS A 62 22.86 -8.64 0.33
C LYS A 62 23.51 -9.95 -0.08
N ARG A 63 22.82 -10.77 -0.89
CA ARG A 63 23.39 -12.04 -1.40
C ARG A 63 24.62 -11.82 -2.27
N GLN A 64 24.66 -10.72 -3.02
CA GLN A 64 25.80 -10.32 -3.82
C GLN A 64 26.93 -9.67 -3.01
N ASN A 65 26.81 -9.60 -1.68
CA ASN A 65 27.76 -8.94 -0.78
C ASN A 65 28.02 -7.46 -1.15
N PHE A 66 27.06 -6.82 -1.82
CA PHE A 66 27.12 -5.40 -2.15
C PHE A 66 26.91 -4.58 -0.88
N VAL A 67 28.01 -4.17 -0.25
CA VAL A 67 28.01 -3.21 0.84
C VAL A 67 28.11 -1.82 0.23
N LEU A 68 27.05 -1.02 0.34
CA LEU A 68 27.12 0.42 0.08
C LEU A 68 28.07 1.05 1.12
N ARG A 69 29.36 1.12 0.77
CA ARG A 69 30.33 1.88 1.53
C ARG A 69 30.05 3.36 1.28
N HIS A 70 29.88 4.12 2.36
CA HIS A 70 29.61 5.54 2.30
C HIS A 70 30.68 6.23 1.43
N GLY A 71 30.28 6.89 0.34
CA GLY A 71 31.16 7.62 -0.58
C GLY A 71 31.23 7.10 -2.02
N ASP A 72 30.89 5.84 -2.30
CA ASP A 72 31.04 5.26 -3.65
C ASP A 72 29.78 5.39 -4.54
N LEU A 73 28.63 5.76 -3.97
CA LEU A 73 27.38 5.99 -4.73
C LEU A 73 27.56 7.10 -5.79
N ASN A 74 28.37 8.12 -5.48
CA ASN A 74 28.63 9.22 -6.40
C ASN A 74 29.51 8.79 -7.59
N LYS A 75 30.42 7.82 -7.40
CA LYS A 75 31.22 7.28 -8.50
C LYS A 75 30.37 6.47 -9.48
N LEU A 76 29.52 5.58 -8.97
CA LEU A 76 28.60 4.77 -9.79
C LEU A 76 27.64 5.64 -10.60
N LEU A 77 27.10 6.71 -9.99
CA LEU A 77 26.21 7.65 -10.69
C LEU A 77 26.92 8.51 -11.74
N VAL A 78 28.22 8.78 -11.59
CA VAL A 78 29.02 9.51 -12.58
C VAL A 78 29.38 8.61 -13.76
N GLU A 79 29.69 7.34 -13.53
CA GLU A 79 29.99 6.37 -14.59
C GLU A 79 28.78 6.07 -15.48
N ASP A 80 27.59 5.90 -14.90
CA ASP A 80 26.35 5.65 -15.66
C ASP A 80 25.92 6.87 -16.51
N ARG A 81 26.16 8.09 -16.02
CA ARG A 81 25.87 9.34 -16.76
C ARG A 81 26.90 9.67 -17.85
N ALA A 82 28.01 8.95 -17.91
CA ALA A 82 29.07 9.15 -18.90
C ALA A 82 28.92 8.25 -20.14
N LEU A 83 27.90 7.37 -20.17
CA LEU A 83 27.42 6.62 -21.34
C LEU A 83 26.35 7.41 -22.10
#